data_AF-A0A139TML6-F1
#
_entry.id   AF-A0A139TML6-F1
#
_cell.length_a   1.000
_cell.length_b   1.000
_cell.length_c   1.000
_cell.angle_alpha   90.00
_cell.angle_beta   90.00
_cell.angle_gamma   90.00
#
_symmetry.space_group_name_H-M   'P 1'
#
loop_
_entity.id
_entity.type
_entity.pdbx_description
1 polymer ?
#
loop_
_entity_poly.entity_id
_entity_poly.type
_entity_poly.pdbx_seq_one_letter_code
_entity_poly.pdbx_strand_id
1 'polypeptide(L)'
;MFRFLRILACTLLSAAGMAQAADKYSIIPEPERTELKPQTTKTLKLLSDKAEASLGKDAYRLSVTPQGAHLASGGREGRLYGQATLRQLQDQLAAQPEGIPCGVIKDKPRYPWRGLMVDPARHFIPLADLKKFADL
;
A
#
# COMPACT_ATOMS: atom_id res chain seq x y z
N MET A 1 10.46 3.08 -68.82
CA MET A 1 9.03 3.20 -68.49
C MET A 1 8.68 2.17 -67.43
N PHE A 2 8.25 2.63 -66.24
CA PHE A 2 7.36 2.00 -65.24
C PHE A 2 7.63 0.51 -64.82
N ARG A 3 7.73 0.13 -63.55
CA ARG A 3 7.03 0.62 -62.35
C ARG A 3 7.76 0.22 -61.06
N PHE A 4 7.68 1.15 -60.10
CA PHE A 4 8.30 1.16 -58.79
C PHE A 4 7.69 0.15 -57.79
N LEU A 5 8.59 -0.49 -57.05
CA LEU A 5 8.44 -1.15 -55.76
C LEU A 5 8.03 -0.14 -54.67
N ARG A 6 6.91 -0.33 -53.96
CA ARG A 6 6.64 0.30 -52.64
C ARG A 6 5.75 -0.58 -51.74
N ILE A 7 6.45 -1.42 -50.98
CA ILE A 7 6.36 -1.67 -49.53
C ILE A 7 4.98 -1.49 -48.86
N LEU A 8 4.43 -2.64 -48.46
CA LEU A 8 3.36 -2.82 -47.48
C LEU A 8 3.72 -2.11 -46.16
N ALA A 9 2.97 -1.07 -45.79
CA ALA A 9 3.03 -0.45 -44.47
C ALA A 9 2.33 -1.38 -43.46
N CYS A 10 3.11 -2.26 -42.84
CA CYS A 10 2.66 -3.05 -41.69
C CYS A 10 2.73 -2.15 -40.44
N THR A 11 1.65 -1.41 -40.19
CA THR A 11 1.45 -0.73 -38.90
C THR A 11 1.15 -1.78 -37.85
N LEU A 12 2.20 -2.28 -37.20
CA LEU A 12 2.09 -2.99 -35.93
C LEU A 12 1.65 -1.99 -34.86
N LEU A 13 0.34 -1.81 -34.74
CA LEU A 13 -0.28 -1.24 -33.54
C LEU A 13 -0.09 -2.27 -32.43
N SER A 14 1.08 -2.23 -31.80
CA SER A 14 1.32 -2.93 -30.54
C SER A 14 0.46 -2.26 -29.48
N ALA A 15 -0.77 -2.76 -29.33
CA ALA A 15 -1.49 -2.63 -28.08
C ALA A 15 -0.73 -3.47 -27.05
N ALA A 16 0.36 -2.92 -26.52
CA ALA A 16 0.80 -3.28 -25.20
C ALA A 16 -0.40 -3.00 -24.30
N GLY A 17 -1.08 -4.05 -23.87
CA GLY A 17 -2.04 -3.96 -22.78
C GLY A 17 -1.28 -3.42 -21.59
N MET A 18 -1.28 -2.09 -21.45
CA MET A 18 -0.90 -1.45 -20.21
C MET A 18 -1.99 -1.85 -19.25
N ALA A 19 -1.75 -2.93 -18.51
CA ALA A 19 -2.50 -3.23 -17.31
C ALA A 19 -2.40 -1.95 -16.46
N GLN A 20 -3.52 -1.22 -16.43
CA GLN A 20 -3.62 0.04 -15.72
C GLN A 20 -3.41 -0.30 -14.24
N ALA A 21 -2.23 0.03 -13.71
CA ALA A 21 -1.98 -0.07 -12.28
C ALA A 21 -3.08 0.69 -11.55
N ALA A 22 -3.59 0.14 -10.45
CA ALA A 22 -4.73 0.73 -9.75
C ALA A 22 -4.53 2.23 -9.50
N ASP A 23 -5.51 3.05 -9.89
CA ASP A 23 -5.42 4.52 -9.76
C ASP A 23 -5.45 5.00 -8.28
N LYS A 24 -5.56 4.07 -7.32
CA LYS A 24 -5.67 4.34 -5.87
C LYS A 24 -5.14 3.17 -5.02
N TYR A 25 -4.73 3.48 -3.79
CA TYR A 25 -4.54 2.50 -2.71
C TYR A 25 -5.85 2.12 -2.01
N SER A 26 -6.08 0.82 -1.83
CA SER A 26 -7.23 0.28 -1.12
C SER A 26 -6.91 0.08 0.36
N ILE A 27 -6.66 1.18 1.08
CA ILE A 27 -6.29 1.15 2.51
C ILE A 27 -7.50 1.50 3.37
N ILE A 28 -7.76 0.70 4.41
CA ILE A 28 -8.79 0.96 5.43
C ILE A 28 -8.14 0.89 6.82
N PRO A 29 -8.25 1.94 7.65
CA PRO A 29 -8.89 3.24 7.40
C PRO A 29 -8.16 4.07 6.34
N GLU A 30 -8.85 5.02 5.70
CA GLU A 30 -8.24 5.92 4.72
C GLU A 30 -7.17 6.80 5.41
N PRO A 31 -5.93 6.85 4.89
CA PRO A 31 -4.88 7.68 5.47
C PRO A 31 -5.20 9.18 5.44
N GLU A 32 -4.66 9.95 6.40
CA GLU A 32 -4.81 11.41 6.46
C GLU A 32 -4.35 12.08 5.15
N ARG A 33 -3.25 11.61 4.56
CA ARG A 33 -2.73 12.14 3.29
C ARG A 33 -2.02 11.08 2.45
N THR A 34 -2.42 11.00 1.19
CA THR A 34 -1.82 10.13 0.18
C THR A 34 -1.42 10.95 -1.06
N GLU A 35 -0.15 10.87 -1.43
CA GLU A 35 0.41 11.50 -2.63
C GLU A 35 0.88 10.41 -3.60
N LEU A 36 0.08 10.13 -4.63
CA LEU A 36 0.43 9.14 -5.65
C LEU A 36 1.41 9.71 -6.66
N LYS A 37 2.25 8.84 -7.20
CA LYS A 37 3.19 9.14 -8.28
C LYS A 37 2.89 8.26 -9.49
N PRO A 38 3.20 8.71 -10.72
CA PRO A 38 2.90 7.96 -11.94
C PRO A 38 3.65 6.63 -12.09
N GLN A 39 4.73 6.42 -11.34
CA GLN A 39 5.48 5.17 -11.42
C GLN A 39 4.72 4.04 -10.72
N THR A 40 4.88 2.82 -11.22
CA THR A 40 4.33 1.60 -10.61
C THR A 40 5.44 0.82 -9.91
N THR A 41 5.10 0.14 -8.81
CA THR A 41 5.97 -0.86 -8.18
C THR A 41 5.35 -2.25 -8.23
N LYS A 42 6.21 -3.26 -8.40
CA LYS A 42 5.86 -4.68 -8.30
C LYS A 42 6.46 -5.34 -7.06
N THR A 43 7.06 -4.56 -6.17
CA THR A 43 7.68 -5.05 -4.94
C THR A 43 7.44 -4.10 -3.77
N LEU A 44 7.16 -4.69 -2.60
CA LEU A 44 6.98 -3.98 -1.34
C LEU A 44 7.90 -4.55 -0.25
N LYS A 45 9.11 -4.94 -0.64
CA LYS A 45 10.16 -5.24 0.33
C LYS A 45 10.44 -3.99 1.16
N LEU A 46 10.43 -4.12 2.48
CA LEU A 46 10.81 -3.03 3.38
C LEU A 46 12.32 -2.81 3.27
N LEU A 47 12.70 -1.68 2.67
CA LEU A 47 14.10 -1.29 2.43
C LEU A 47 14.67 -0.51 3.60
N SER A 48 13.83 0.24 4.32
CA SER A 48 14.24 0.94 5.53
C SER A 48 13.08 1.10 6.51
N ASP A 49 13.41 1.04 7.79
CA ASP A 49 12.51 1.31 8.91
C ASP A 49 13.26 2.21 9.90
N LYS A 50 12.89 3.50 9.97
CA LYS A 50 13.62 4.51 10.74
C LYS A 50 12.69 5.28 11.68
N ALA A 51 13.22 5.63 12.85
CA ALA A 51 12.60 6.62 13.71
C ALA A 51 12.83 8.03 13.15
N GLU A 52 11.81 8.88 13.18
CA GLU A 52 11.86 10.26 12.71
C GLU A 52 11.20 11.19 13.72
N ALA A 53 12.02 11.95 14.46
CA ALA A 53 11.58 12.77 15.59
C ALA A 53 10.65 13.93 15.20
N SER A 54 10.61 14.32 13.92
CA SER A 54 9.67 15.32 13.40
C SER A 54 8.23 14.80 13.26
N LEU A 55 8.00 13.49 13.36
CA LEU A 55 6.67 12.89 13.35
C LEU A 55 6.12 12.75 14.77
N GLY A 56 4.79 12.80 14.91
CA GLY A 56 4.12 12.43 16.18
C GLY A 56 4.38 10.97 16.56
N LYS A 57 4.28 10.64 17.84
CA LYS A 57 4.54 9.27 18.37
C LYS A 57 3.68 8.19 17.71
N ASP A 58 2.48 8.58 17.30
CA ASP A 58 1.43 7.79 16.65
C ASP A 58 1.35 8.03 15.13
N ALA A 59 2.28 8.79 14.56
CA ALA A 59 2.32 9.13 13.15
C ALA A 59 3.41 8.35 12.39
N TYR A 60 3.17 8.13 11.10
CA TYR A 60 4.13 7.50 10.20
C TYR A 60 4.14 8.15 8.80
N ARG A 61 5.23 7.90 8.08
CA ARG A 61 5.36 8.16 6.65
C ARG A 61 5.81 6.88 5.96
N LEU A 62 5.00 6.39 5.02
CA LEU A 62 5.31 5.23 4.20
C LEU A 62 5.55 5.70 2.76
N SER A 63 6.76 5.51 2.25
CA SER A 63 7.12 5.86 0.86
C SER A 63 7.22 4.58 0.04
N VAL A 64 6.41 4.50 -1.02
CA VAL A 64 6.41 3.41 -1.99
C VAL A 64 7.20 3.85 -3.22
N THR A 65 8.25 3.10 -3.54
CA THR A 65 9.16 3.35 -4.67
C THR A 65 9.19 2.13 -5.59
N PRO A 66 9.71 2.26 -6.82
CA PRO A 66 9.87 1.10 -7.72
C PRO A 66 10.75 -0.02 -7.13
N GLN A 67 11.62 0.29 -6.17
CA GLN A 67 12.54 -0.66 -5.55
C GLN A 67 11.97 -1.32 -4.29
N GLY A 68 10.95 -0.72 -3.67
CA GLY A 68 10.37 -1.19 -2.40
C GLY A 68 9.82 -0.05 -1.53
N ALA A 69 9.61 -0.36 -0.25
CA ALA A 69 8.97 0.51 0.71
C ALA A 69 9.96 1.07 1.74
N HIS A 70 9.76 2.33 2.14
CA HIS A 70 10.50 2.99 3.21
C HIS A 70 9.52 3.49 4.28
N LEU A 71 9.68 3.00 5.51
CA LEU A 71 8.88 3.41 6.65
C LEU A 71 9.68 4.36 7.56
N ALA A 72 9.08 5.50 7.87
CA ALA A 72 9.52 6.41 8.92
C ALA A 72 8.39 6.57 9.96
N SER A 73 8.72 6.62 11.24
CA SER A 73 7.72 6.72 12.32
C SER A 73 8.21 7.58 13.48
N GLY A 74 7.32 8.32 14.15
CA GLY A 74 7.69 9.15 15.32
C GLY A 74 7.75 8.37 16.63
N GLY A 75 7.33 7.10 16.64
CA GLY A 75 7.33 6.24 17.81
C GLY A 75 6.86 4.82 17.49
N ARG A 76 6.79 3.97 18.53
CA ARG A 76 6.38 2.57 18.39
C ARG A 76 4.95 2.44 17.84
N GLU A 77 4.03 3.31 18.27
CA GLU A 77 2.64 3.28 17.82
C GLU A 77 2.53 3.62 16.33
N GLY A 78 3.17 4.71 15.89
CA GLY A 78 3.23 5.07 14.47
C GLY A 78 3.88 3.96 13.62
N ARG A 79 4.93 3.31 14.14
CA ARG A 79 5.57 2.18 13.45
C ARG A 79 4.59 1.02 13.21
N LEU A 80 3.80 0.66 14.23
CA LEU A 80 2.80 -0.41 14.11
C LEU A 80 1.70 -0.06 13.08
N TYR A 81 1.23 1.18 13.09
CA TYR A 81 0.24 1.64 12.09
C TYR A 81 0.81 1.60 10.67
N GLY A 82 2.05 2.08 10.47
CA GLY A 82 2.71 2.02 9.18
C GLY A 82 2.96 0.59 8.68
N GLN A 83 3.25 -0.35 9.58
CA GLN A 83 3.36 -1.78 9.24
C GLN A 83 2.00 -2.39 8.86
N ALA A 84 0.92 -2.01 9.55
CA ALA A 84 -0.43 -2.43 9.17
C ALA A 84 -0.82 -1.93 7.77
N THR A 85 -0.51 -0.68 7.44
CA THR A 85 -0.72 -0.14 6.08
C THR A 85 0.15 -0.85 5.05
N LEU A 86 1.42 -1.13 5.37
CA LEU A 86 2.30 -1.88 4.47
C LEU A 86 1.74 -3.28 4.18
N ARG A 87 1.18 -3.96 5.19
CA ARG A 87 0.51 -5.26 5.02
C ARG A 87 -0.66 -5.17 4.05
N GLN A 88 -1.54 -4.17 4.19
CA GLN A 88 -2.65 -3.98 3.25
C GLN A 88 -2.18 -3.69 1.82
N LEU A 89 -1.10 -2.92 1.65
CA LEU A 89 -0.51 -2.69 0.33
C LEU A 89 0.11 -3.97 -0.26
N GLN A 90 0.69 -4.84 0.57
CA GLN A 90 1.18 -6.15 0.15
C GLN A 90 0.04 -7.06 -0.31
N ASP A 91 -1.08 -7.06 0.42
CA ASP A 91 -2.29 -7.80 0.05
C ASP A 91 -2.88 -7.25 -1.27
N GLN A 92 -2.92 -5.93 -1.45
CA GLN A 92 -3.34 -5.30 -2.71
C GLN A 92 -2.40 -5.69 -3.86
N LEU A 93 -1.08 -5.62 -3.66
CA LEU A 93 -0.09 -6.00 -4.68
C LEU A 93 -0.20 -7.48 -5.06
N ALA A 94 -0.48 -8.37 -4.09
CA ALA A 94 -0.70 -9.79 -4.37
C ALA A 94 -1.92 -10.02 -5.29
N ALA A 95 -2.95 -9.17 -5.19
CA ALA A 95 -4.11 -9.19 -6.07
C ALA A 95 -3.90 -8.44 -7.42
N GLN A 96 -2.85 -7.62 -7.54
CA GLN A 96 -2.54 -6.76 -8.69
C GLN A 96 -1.13 -7.03 -9.24
N PRO A 97 -0.92 -8.12 -10.00
CA PRO A 97 0.41 -8.52 -10.50
C PRO A 97 1.05 -7.49 -11.47
N GLU A 98 0.25 -6.62 -12.08
CA GLU A 98 0.70 -5.47 -12.85
C GLU A 98 1.41 -4.41 -12.00
N GLY A 99 1.19 -4.44 -10.69
CA GLY A 99 1.78 -3.56 -9.70
C GLY A 99 0.82 -2.48 -9.19
N ILE A 100 1.25 -1.81 -8.12
CA ILE A 100 0.50 -0.72 -7.48
C ILE A 100 1.24 0.62 -7.71
N PRO A 101 0.57 1.77 -7.64
CA PRO A 101 1.23 3.06 -7.82
C PRO A 101 2.29 3.30 -6.74
N CYS A 102 3.36 3.99 -7.12
CA CYS A 102 4.31 4.56 -6.17
C CYS A 102 3.67 5.79 -5.50
N GLY A 103 4.22 6.20 -4.37
CA GLY A 103 3.62 7.30 -3.63
C GLY A 103 4.20 7.52 -2.26
N VAL A 104 3.63 8.49 -1.55
CA VAL A 104 3.94 8.81 -0.17
C VAL A 104 2.64 8.89 0.62
N ILE A 105 2.55 8.09 1.66
CA ILE A 105 1.48 8.14 2.66
C ILE A 105 2.04 8.83 3.89
N LYS A 106 1.35 9.85 4.38
CA LYS A 106 1.61 10.50 5.68
C LYS A 106 0.35 10.37 6.48
N ASP A 107 0.43 9.72 7.64
CA ASP A 107 -0.77 9.36 8.35
C ASP A 107 -0.58 9.38 9.87
N LYS A 108 -1.70 9.62 10.55
CA LYS A 108 -1.87 9.60 12.00
C LYS A 108 -3.37 9.46 12.30
N PRO A 109 -3.74 8.83 13.42
CA PRO A 109 -5.15 8.70 13.76
C PRO A 109 -5.78 10.06 14.09
N ARG A 110 -6.99 10.31 13.59
CA ARG A 110 -7.77 11.49 13.97
C ARG A 110 -8.13 11.50 15.47
N TYR A 111 -8.39 10.32 16.03
CA TYR A 111 -8.74 10.14 17.44
C TYR A 111 -7.83 9.10 18.10
N PRO A 112 -7.37 9.33 19.34
CA PRO A 112 -6.47 8.41 20.02
C PRO A 112 -7.17 7.12 20.47
N TRP A 113 -8.49 7.14 20.69
CA TRP A 113 -9.25 5.97 21.14
C TRP A 113 -10.00 5.29 19.97
N ARG A 114 -9.69 4.01 19.72
CA ARG A 114 -10.32 3.17 18.69
C ARG A 114 -10.49 1.77 19.25
N GLY A 115 -11.60 1.53 19.95
CA GLY A 115 -11.84 0.30 20.70
C GLY A 115 -12.93 -0.56 20.09
N LEU A 116 -12.83 -1.86 20.31
CA LEU A 116 -13.88 -2.85 20.09
C LEU A 116 -14.21 -3.51 21.43
N MET A 117 -15.49 -3.84 21.66
CA MET A 117 -15.94 -4.55 22.85
C MET A 117 -16.27 -5.99 22.49
N VAL A 118 -15.70 -6.95 23.22
CA VAL A 118 -16.09 -8.35 23.19
C VAL A 118 -16.86 -8.69 24.47
N ASP A 119 -17.88 -9.54 24.37
CA ASP A 119 -18.74 -9.92 25.50
C ASP A 119 -18.55 -11.42 25.85
N PRO A 120 -17.49 -11.76 26.63
CA PRO A 120 -17.26 -13.14 27.06
C PRO A 120 -18.21 -13.58 28.18
N ALA A 121 -19.01 -12.68 28.75
CA ALA A 121 -19.92 -12.99 29.86
C ALA A 121 -21.16 -13.76 29.39
N ARG A 122 -21.64 -13.46 28.16
CA ARG A 122 -22.77 -14.19 27.55
C ARG A 122 -22.33 -15.52 26.95
N HIS A 123 -21.21 -15.50 26.23
CA HIS A 123 -20.65 -16.67 25.58
C HIS A 123 -19.14 -16.64 25.72
N PHE A 124 -18.57 -17.70 26.30
CA PHE A 124 -17.13 -17.80 26.48
C PHE A 124 -16.39 -17.77 25.14
N ILE A 125 -15.33 -16.98 25.06
CA ILE A 125 -14.45 -16.86 23.88
C ILE A 125 -13.11 -17.54 24.22
N PRO A 126 -12.77 -18.67 23.56
CA PRO A 126 -11.47 -19.31 23.76
C PRO A 126 -10.31 -18.37 23.46
N LEU A 127 -9.19 -18.54 24.16
CA LEU A 127 -8.00 -17.69 23.99
C LEU A 127 -7.47 -17.67 22.54
N ALA A 128 -7.58 -18.79 21.83
CA ALA A 128 -7.18 -18.87 20.42
C ALA A 128 -8.01 -17.94 19.53
N ASP A 129 -9.32 -17.84 19.80
CA ASP A 129 -10.22 -16.99 19.02
C ASP A 129 -10.10 -15.53 19.43
N LEU A 130 -9.80 -15.25 20.70
CA LEU A 130 -9.45 -13.90 21.16
C LEU A 130 -8.18 -13.36 20.47
N LYS A 131 -7.16 -14.22 20.29
CA LYS A 131 -5.94 -13.83 19.56
C LYS A 131 -6.23 -13.52 18.09
N LYS A 132 -6.99 -14.38 17.43
CA LYS A 132 -7.44 -14.11 16.05
C LYS A 132 -8.20 -12.79 15.96
N PHE A 133 -9.11 -12.53 16.90
CA PHE A 133 -9.87 -11.27 16.94
C PHE A 133 -8.96 -10.05 17.08
N ALA A 134 -7.90 -10.13 17.89
CA ALA A 134 -6.93 -9.05 18.05
C ALA A 134 -6.03 -8.82 16.82
N ASP A 135 -5.87 -9.83 15.96
CA ASP A 135 -5.03 -9.79 14.76
C ASP A 135 -5.77 -9.33 13.49
N LEU A 136 -7.11 -9.26 13.52
CA LEU A 136 -7.96 -8.77 12.42
C LEU A 136 -7.68 -7.31 12.08
#